data_AF-A0A2H0LZY5-F1
#
_entry.id   AF-A0A2H0LZY5-F1
#
_cell.length_a   1.000
_cell.length_b   1.000
_cell.length_c   1.000
_cell.angle_alpha   90.00
_cell.angle_beta   90.00
_cell.angle_gamma   90.00
#
_symmetry.space_group_name_H-M   'P 1'
#
loop_
_entity.id
_entity.type
_entity.pdbx_description
1 polymer ?
#
loop_
_entity_poly.entity_id
_entity_poly.type
_entity_poly.pdbx_seq_one_letter_code
_entity_poly.pdbx_strand_id
1 'polypeptide(L)'
;MDIKIFLATFSAIFLAELADKTQLVGIGMSAKSGKPVSVWLGSVCAYMLVTLFSVLVGSVLGKYMSPAIIKYCGASLFIIIGLLMLSGKI
;
A
#
# COMPACT_ATOMS: atom_id res chain seq x y z
N MET A 1 9.37 -23.84 1.56
CA MET A 1 8.19 -22.94 1.58
C MET A 1 7.04 -23.70 0.97
N ASP A 2 5.99 -23.99 1.73
CA ASP A 2 4.83 -24.72 1.23
C ASP A 2 4.17 -23.94 0.09
N ILE A 3 4.12 -24.54 -1.11
CA ILE A 3 3.54 -23.93 -2.31
C ILE A 3 2.08 -23.47 -2.07
N LYS A 4 1.38 -24.15 -1.15
CA LYS A 4 0.02 -23.83 -0.70
C LYS A 4 -0.05 -22.47 0.00
N ILE A 5 0.92 -22.15 0.85
CA ILE A 5 0.98 -20.87 1.56
C ILE A 5 1.31 -19.77 0.55
N PHE A 6 2.28 -20.01 -0.35
CA PHE A 6 2.60 -19.05 -1.40
C PHE A 6 1.37 -18.73 -2.27
N LEU A 7 0.67 -19.74 -2.76
CA LEU A 7 -0.52 -19.54 -3.60
C LEU A 7 -1.63 -18.83 -2.83
N ALA A 8 -1.90 -19.22 -1.58
CA ALA A 8 -2.92 -18.60 -0.76
C ALA A 8 -2.63 -17.12 -0.49
N THR A 9 -1.40 -16.80 -0.08
CA THR A 9 -0.99 -15.41 0.19
C THR A 9 -0.94 -14.59 -1.09
N PHE A 10 -0.40 -15.13 -2.19
CA PHE A 10 -0.40 -14.47 -3.49
C PHE A 10 -1.82 -14.17 -3.96
N SER A 11 -2.72 -15.15 -3.97
CA SER A 11 -4.10 -14.97 -4.40
C SER A 11 -4.86 -13.97 -3.52
N ALA A 12 -4.67 -14.02 -2.19
CA ALA A 12 -5.32 -13.08 -1.28
C ALA A 12 -4.87 -11.64 -1.52
N ILE A 13 -3.56 -11.40 -1.63
CA ILE A 13 -3.02 -10.06 -1.88
C ILE A 13 -3.37 -9.60 -3.30
N PHE A 14 -3.25 -10.48 -4.30
CA PHE A 14 -3.59 -10.18 -5.68
C PHE A 14 -5.05 -9.74 -5.82
N LEU A 15 -6.00 -10.49 -5.23
CA LEU A 15 -7.42 -10.09 -5.24
C LEU A 15 -7.67 -8.78 -4.48
N ALA A 16 -6.98 -8.57 -3.36
CA ALA A 16 -7.11 -7.32 -2.59
C ALA A 16 -6.60 -6.11 -3.37
N GLU A 17 -5.53 -6.26 -4.14
CA GLU A 17 -4.89 -5.19 -4.92
C GLU A 17 -5.50 -5.02 -6.33
N LEU A 18 -6.18 -6.02 -6.89
CA LEU A 18 -6.74 -5.97 -8.25
C LEU A 18 -7.87 -4.95 -8.43
N ALA A 19 -8.52 -4.57 -7.34
CA ALA A 19 -9.69 -3.69 -7.36
C ALA A 19 -9.36 -2.28 -6.84
N ASP A 20 -8.08 -1.91 -6.80
CA ASP A 20 -7.68 -0.64 -6.20
C ASP A 20 -7.68 0.55 -7.18
N LYS A 21 -8.05 1.72 -6.66
CA LYS A 21 -8.12 2.98 -7.42
C LYS A 21 -6.79 3.35 -8.05
N THR A 22 -5.67 2.93 -7.46
CA THR A 22 -4.33 3.15 -8.02
C THR A 22 -4.16 2.54 -9.41
N GLN A 23 -4.76 1.38 -9.70
CA GLN A 23 -4.70 0.76 -11.02
C GLN A 23 -5.46 1.56 -12.07
N LEU A 24 -6.65 2.08 -11.72
CA LEU A 24 -7.43 2.96 -12.59
C LEU A 24 -6.69 4.27 -12.89
N VAL A 25 -6.00 4.84 -11.88
CA VAL A 25 -5.15 6.02 -12.06
C VAL A 25 -3.98 5.73 -13.01
N GLY A 26 -3.34 4.56 -12.88
CA GLY A 26 -2.25 4.13 -13.77
C GLY A 26 -2.71 4.00 -15.23
N ILE A 27 -3.85 3.34 -15.46
CA ILE A 27 -4.45 3.20 -16.80
C ILE A 27 -4.84 4.58 -17.35
N GLY A 28 -5.44 5.44 -16.54
CA GLY A 28 -5.83 6.80 -16.95
C GLY A 28 -4.63 7.69 -17.30
N MET A 29 -3.57 7.66 -16.49
CA MET A 29 -2.31 8.35 -16.78
C MET A 29 -1.66 7.82 -18.06
N SER A 30 -1.63 6.50 -18.24
CA SER A 30 -1.08 5.87 -19.44
C SER A 30 -1.87 6.26 -20.70
N ALA A 31 -3.19 6.25 -20.63
CA ALA A 31 -4.08 6.66 -21.73
C ALA A 31 -3.92 8.15 -22.07
N LYS A 32 -3.75 9.02 -21.07
CA LYS A 32 -3.57 10.47 -21.27
C LYS A 32 -2.19 10.82 -21.84
N SER A 33 -1.13 10.15 -21.39
CA SER A 33 0.25 10.45 -21.81
C SER A 33 0.68 9.73 -23.08
N GLY A 34 -0.05 8.70 -23.53
CA GLY A 34 0.29 7.88 -24.69
C GLY A 34 1.61 7.09 -24.55
N LYS A 35 2.19 7.06 -23.33
CA LYS A 35 3.51 6.50 -23.01
C LYS A 35 3.40 5.52 -21.84
N PRO A 36 2.83 4.32 -22.06
CA PRO A 36 2.58 3.34 -20.99
C PRO A 36 3.84 2.96 -20.20
N VAL A 37 4.97 2.80 -20.90
CA VAL A 37 6.25 2.40 -20.29
C VAL A 37 6.78 3.47 -19.32
N SER A 38 6.60 4.75 -19.65
CA SER A 38 7.03 5.85 -18.78
C SER A 38 6.19 5.95 -17.51
N VAL A 39 4.88 5.71 -17.62
CA VAL A 39 3.99 5.70 -16.45
C VAL A 39 4.31 4.50 -15.57
N TRP A 40 4.52 3.32 -16.16
CA TRP A 40 4.92 2.12 -15.43
C TRP A 40 6.24 2.31 -14.67
N LEU A 41 7.29 2.81 -15.35
CA LEU A 41 8.57 3.13 -14.69
C LEU A 41 8.41 4.16 -13.58
N GLY A 42 7.62 5.21 -13.80
CA GLY A 42 7.33 6.22 -12.79
C GLY A 42 6.66 5.63 -11.55
N SER A 43 5.61 4.82 -11.73
CA SER A 43 4.91 4.14 -10.65
C SER A 43 5.81 3.17 -9.89
N VAL A 44 6.63 2.38 -10.59
CA VAL A 44 7.57 1.43 -9.98
C VAL A 44 8.64 2.16 -9.16
N CYS A 45 9.24 3.22 -9.71
CA CYS A 45 10.20 4.05 -8.99
C CYS A 45 9.58 4.72 -7.76
N ALA A 46 8.38 5.29 -7.89
CA ALA A 46 7.67 5.90 -6.77
C ALA A 46 7.37 4.87 -5.66
N TYR A 47 6.90 3.67 -6.03
CA TYR A 47 6.61 2.61 -5.08
C TYR A 47 7.87 2.12 -4.36
N MET A 48 8.98 1.95 -5.09
CA MET A 48 10.28 1.63 -4.48
C MET A 48 10.73 2.69 -3.47
N LEU A 49 10.63 3.98 -3.82
CA LEU A 49 11.00 5.07 -2.93
C LEU A 49 10.13 5.10 -1.67
N VAL A 50 8.81 4.99 -1.82
CA VAL A 50 7.88 4.97 -0.68
C VAL A 50 8.18 3.77 0.22
N THR A 51 8.43 2.59 -0.36
CA THR A 51 8.77 1.38 0.41
C THR A 51 10.09 1.54 1.15
N LEU A 52 11.12 2.09 0.49
CA LEU A 52 12.41 2.37 1.11
C LEU A 52 12.25 3.30 2.32
N PHE A 53 11.52 4.41 2.14
CA PHE A 53 11.22 5.35 3.23
C PHE A 53 10.43 4.69 4.35
N SER A 54 9.42 3.90 4.01
CA SER A 54 8.59 3.19 4.99
C SER A 54 9.43 2.22 5.84
N VAL A 55 10.34 1.46 5.22
CA VAL A 55 11.22 0.53 5.93
C VAL A 55 12.26 1.27 6.79
N LEU A 56 12.86 2.36 6.28
CA LEU A 56 13.81 3.17 7.06
C LEU A 56 13.14 3.76 8.31
N VAL A 57 11.99 4.40 8.12
CA VAL A 57 11.22 5.01 9.22
C VAL A 57 10.71 3.93 10.18
N GLY A 58 10.18 2.82 9.67
CA GLY A 58 9.70 1.71 10.48
C GLY A 58 10.82 1.03 11.30
N SER A 59 12.01 0.87 10.71
CA SER A 59 13.20 0.33 11.38
C SER A 59 13.67 1.22 12.52
N VAL A 60 13.71 2.54 12.30
CA VAL A 60 14.08 3.51 13.35
C VAL A 60 13.04 3.53 14.45
N LEU A 61 11.75 3.66 14.11
CA LEU A 61 10.66 3.65 15.09
C LEU A 61 10.63 2.36 15.90
N GLY A 62 10.87 1.20 15.27
CA GLY A 62 10.93 -0.10 15.96
C GLY A 62 12.07 -0.24 16.97
N LYS A 63 13.15 0.55 16.86
CA LYS A 63 14.23 0.59 17.85
C LYS A 63 13.88 1.41 19.10
N TYR A 64 13.04 2.43 18.96
CA TYR A 64 12.70 3.35 20.05
C TYR A 64 11.31 3.11 20.65
N MET A 65 10.39 2.46 19.92
CA MET A 65 9.02 2.21 20.36
C MET A 65 8.74 0.72 20.53
N SER A 66 8.08 0.39 21.64
CA SER A 66 7.61 -0.98 21.89
C SER A 66 6.60 -1.41 20.82
N PRO A 67 6.66 -2.65 20.30
CA PRO A 67 5.78 -3.15 19.23
C PRO A 67 4.28 -2.98 19.53
N ALA A 68 3.91 -3.01 20.81
CA ALA A 68 2.54 -2.79 21.25
C ALA A 68 2.02 -1.38 20.88
N ILE A 69 2.85 -0.35 21.04
CA ILE A 69 2.45 1.04 20.77
C ILE A 69 2.23 1.23 19.26
N ILE A 70 3.12 0.68 18.43
CA ILE A 70 3.00 0.72 16.96
C ILE A 70 1.69 0.03 16.52
N LYS A 71 1.36 -1.12 17.13
CA LYS A 71 0.13 -1.86 16.84
C LYS A 71 -1.12 -1.06 17.22
N TYR A 72 -1.16 -0.48 18.42
CA TYR A 72 -2.32 0.31 18.87
C TYR A 72 -2.49 1.60 18.05
N CYS A 73 -1.39 2.28 17.70
CA CYS A 73 -1.43 3.43 16.80
C CYS A 73 -1.97 3.06 15.42
N GLY A 74 -1.49 1.95 14.83
CA GLY A 74 -1.98 1.49 13.53
C GLY A 74 -3.48 1.14 13.57
N ALA A 75 -3.92 0.45 14.62
CA ALA A 75 -5.33 0.09 14.80
C ALA A 75 -6.22 1.34 14.99
N SER A 76 -5.79 2.31 15.81
CA SER A 76 -6.58 3.54 16.01
C SER A 76 -6.67 4.36 14.73
N LEU A 77 -5.59 4.47 13.96
CA LEU A 77 -5.61 5.15 12.66
C LEU A 77 -6.61 4.50 11.71
N PHE A 78 -6.62 3.18 11.63
CA PHE A 78 -7.56 2.43 10.79
C PHE A 78 -9.01 2.67 11.19
N ILE A 79 -9.30 2.67 12.50
CA ILE A 79 -10.65 2.97 13.02
C ILE A 79 -11.06 4.40 12.69
N ILE A 80 -10.17 5.37 12.89
CA ILE A 80 -10.45 6.79 12.61
C ILE A 80 -10.74 6.98 11.12
N ILE A 81 -9.91 6.44 10.23
CA ILE A 81 -10.12 6.53 8.78
C ILE A 81 -11.43 5.85 8.39
N GLY A 82 -11.70 4.66 8.94
CA GLY A 82 -12.96 3.94 8.70
C GLY A 82 -14.18 4.76 9.12
N LEU A 83 -14.15 5.41 10.29
CA LEU A 83 -15.23 6.27 10.77
C LEU A 83 -15.41 7.53 9.91
N LEU A 84 -14.31 8.14 9.46
CA LEU A 84 -14.34 9.31 8.57
C LEU A 84 -14.96 8.98 7.21
N MET A 85 -14.61 7.81 6.66
CA MET A 85 -15.18 7.28 5.42
C MET A 85 -16.68 6.95 5.57
N LEU A 86 -17.07 6.37 6.71
CA LEU A 86 -18.48 6.10 7.03
C LEU A 86 -19.31 7.39 7.22
N SER A 87 -18.69 8.43 7.77
CA SER A 87 -19.31 9.75 7.94
C SER A 87 -19.39 10.56 6.64
N GLY A 88 -18.93 10.00 5.51
CA GLY A 88 -18.94 10.65 4.20
C GLY A 88 -18.10 11.92 4.13
N LYS A 89 -17.15 12.08 5.07
CA LYS A 89 -16.26 13.24 5.14
C LYS A 89 -15.02 13.07 4.25
N ILE A 90 -14.82 11.84 3.76
CA ILE A 90 -13.85 11.31 2.78
C ILE A 90 -14.60 10.30 1.93
#